data_AF-C7XUU7-F1
#
_entry.id   AF-C7XUU7-F1
#
_cell.length_a   1.000
_cell.length_b   1.000
_cell.length_c   1.000
_cell.angle_alpha   90.00
_cell.angle_beta   90.00
_cell.angle_gamma   90.00
#
_symmetry.space_group_name_H-M   'P 1'
#
loop_
_entity.id
_entity.type
_entity.pdbx_description
1 polymer ?
#
loop_
_entity_poly.entity_id
_entity_poly.type
_entity_poly.pdbx_seq_one_letter_code
_entity_poly.pdbx_strand_id
1 'polypeptide(L)'
;MDSFPKYQSKIIITKGSAVVGLLPEIDKKATIDQVRDFFYDDDKYERICRRAGDWGLHSPSMDITGVPGGGAGNSSERKFLTYVDYNNAKRAVDFAVKGCSHDSRLILEHRYITGKRDRLAVYQMVGLLNCGRDKYYSLDDDACWEFADTVETGCEIYHVNPAIIPDFHVRIEKPDDLPTK
;
A
#
# COMPACT_ATOMS: atom_id res chain seq x y z
N MET A 1 -18.13 -35.00 -12.42
CA MET A 1 -18.52 -34.91 -11.00
C MET A 1 -17.54 -35.73 -10.19
N ASP A 2 -16.73 -34.99 -9.44
CA ASP A 2 -16.10 -35.29 -8.15
C ASP A 2 -15.20 -36.52 -7.96
N SER A 3 -13.91 -36.27 -7.75
CA SER A 3 -13.25 -36.51 -6.45
C SER A 3 -11.74 -36.22 -6.57
N PHE A 4 -11.29 -35.10 -6.00
CA PHE A 4 -9.87 -34.86 -5.72
C PHE A 4 -9.52 -35.44 -4.33
N PRO A 5 -8.42 -36.21 -4.20
CA PRO A 5 -8.06 -36.81 -2.92
C PRO A 5 -7.52 -35.77 -1.93
N LYS A 6 -8.02 -35.84 -0.69
CA LYS A 6 -7.63 -35.05 0.48
C LYS A 6 -6.14 -35.24 0.78
N TYR A 7 -5.36 -34.15 0.71
CA TYR A 7 -4.03 -34.13 1.29
C TYR A 7 -4.14 -33.88 2.80
N GLN A 8 -3.82 -34.91 3.58
CA GLN A 8 -3.68 -34.86 5.03
C GLN A 8 -2.37 -34.16 5.38
N SER A 9 -2.44 -32.96 5.95
CA SER A 9 -1.30 -32.28 6.57
C SER A 9 -1.01 -32.91 7.94
N LYS A 10 -0.01 -33.80 7.99
CA LYS A 10 0.69 -34.15 9.23
C LYS A 10 2.03 -33.42 9.23
N ILE A 11 2.12 -32.34 9.99
CA ILE A 11 3.38 -31.90 10.60
C ILE A 11 3.10 -31.70 12.09
N ILE A 12 3.58 -32.66 12.88
CA ILE A 12 3.63 -32.59 14.33
C ILE A 12 4.99 -31.97 14.66
N ILE A 13 5.00 -30.78 15.27
CA ILE A 13 6.17 -30.27 15.99
C ILE A 13 5.76 -30.03 17.43
N THR A 14 6.04 -31.01 18.28
CA THR A 14 6.04 -30.90 19.74
C THR A 14 7.44 -30.52 20.22
N LYS A 15 7.59 -29.36 20.85
CA LYS A 15 8.12 -29.15 22.22
C LYS A 15 8.45 -27.68 22.46
N GLY A 16 8.22 -27.27 23.70
CA GLY A 16 8.12 -25.90 24.17
C GLY A 16 9.34 -25.01 23.93
N SER A 17 9.04 -23.73 23.74
CA SER A 17 9.78 -22.62 24.34
C SER A 17 8.80 -21.44 24.42
N ALA A 18 8.27 -21.21 25.62
CA ALA A 18 7.53 -19.99 25.90
C ALA A 18 8.54 -18.84 25.98
N VAL A 19 8.72 -18.12 24.88
CA VAL A 19 9.31 -16.78 24.88
C VAL A 19 8.68 -15.95 23.77
N VAL A 20 7.76 -15.08 24.19
CA VAL A 20 7.61 -13.70 23.68
C VAL A 20 7.18 -13.54 22.22
N GLY A 21 5.90 -13.81 21.93
CA GLY A 21 5.23 -13.17 20.80
C GLY A 21 4.79 -11.75 21.18
N LEU A 22 5.71 -10.79 21.22
CA LEU A 22 5.41 -9.38 21.58
C LEU A 22 4.59 -8.67 20.48
N LEU A 23 4.43 -9.29 19.31
CA LEU A 23 3.79 -8.72 18.14
C LEU A 23 2.77 -9.71 17.55
N PRO A 24 1.61 -9.23 17.05
CA PRO A 24 0.63 -10.07 16.38
C PRO A 24 1.26 -10.76 15.18
N GLU A 25 0.83 -11.99 14.91
CA GLU A 25 1.30 -12.76 13.76
C GLU A 25 0.66 -12.18 12.48
N ILE A 26 1.47 -11.86 11.48
CA ILE A 26 1.01 -11.20 10.24
C ILE A 26 1.09 -12.21 9.08
N ASP A 27 0.01 -12.32 8.31
CA ASP A 27 -0.01 -13.05 7.06
C ASP A 27 0.70 -12.23 5.97
N LYS A 28 1.98 -12.54 5.75
CA LYS A 28 2.80 -11.86 4.73
C LYS A 28 2.15 -11.89 3.34
N LYS A 29 1.53 -13.01 2.95
CA LYS A 29 0.97 -13.14 1.61
C LYS A 29 -0.26 -12.24 1.45
N ALA A 30 -1.17 -12.29 2.42
CA ALA A 30 -2.37 -11.47 2.38
C ALA A 30 -2.05 -9.96 2.47
N THR A 31 -1.05 -9.56 3.25
CA THR A 31 -0.55 -8.17 3.29
C THR A 31 -0.02 -7.72 1.93
N ILE A 32 0.82 -8.54 1.28
CA ILE A 32 1.33 -8.23 -0.07
C ILE A 32 0.20 -8.07 -1.08
N ASP A 33 -0.81 -8.94 -1.02
CA ASP A 33 -1.96 -8.86 -1.91
C ASP A 33 -2.78 -7.58 -1.67
N GLN A 34 -2.93 -7.11 -0.42
CA GLN A 34 -3.57 -5.82 -0.12
C GLN A 34 -2.78 -4.63 -0.69
N VAL A 35 -1.45 -4.63 -0.57
CA VAL A 35 -0.60 -3.57 -1.13
C VAL A 35 -0.71 -3.55 -2.65
N ARG A 36 -0.66 -4.71 -3.31
CA ARG A 36 -0.86 -4.81 -4.76
C ARG A 36 -2.21 -4.27 -5.19
N ASP A 37 -3.27 -4.65 -4.49
CA ASP A 37 -4.63 -4.20 -4.76
C ASP A 37 -4.77 -2.67 -4.60
N PHE A 38 -4.14 -2.08 -3.57
CA PHE A 38 -4.08 -0.63 -3.38
C PHE A 38 -3.48 0.11 -4.58
N PHE A 39 -2.40 -0.40 -5.15
CA PHE A 39 -1.78 0.23 -6.32
C PHE A 39 -2.47 -0.12 -7.64
N TYR A 40 -3.10 -1.29 -7.73
CA TYR A 40 -3.69 -1.78 -8.98
C TYR A 40 -5.10 -1.29 -9.25
N ASP A 41 -5.85 -0.99 -8.20
CA ASP A 41 -7.18 -0.40 -8.29
C ASP A 41 -7.10 1.12 -8.55
N ASP A 42 -7.61 1.53 -9.71
CA ASP A 42 -7.69 2.93 -10.12
C ASP A 42 -8.49 3.78 -9.11
N ASP A 43 -9.41 3.18 -8.36
CA ASP A 43 -10.18 3.88 -7.33
C ASP A 43 -9.45 4.08 -6.00
N LYS A 44 -8.23 3.53 -5.86
CA LYS A 44 -7.38 3.66 -4.68
C LYS A 44 -6.21 4.61 -4.94
N TYR A 45 -5.02 4.10 -5.26
CA TYR A 45 -3.84 4.94 -5.37
C TYR A 45 -3.98 6.02 -6.46
N GLU A 46 -4.52 5.70 -7.64
CA GLU A 46 -4.70 6.72 -8.67
C GLU A 46 -5.73 7.79 -8.28
N ARG A 47 -6.78 7.42 -7.54
CA ARG A 47 -7.73 8.40 -6.98
C ARG A 47 -7.02 9.36 -6.03
N ILE A 48 -6.07 8.89 -5.22
CA ILE A 48 -5.23 9.75 -4.39
C ILE A 48 -4.45 10.74 -5.26
N CYS A 49 -3.75 10.27 -6.29
CA CYS A 49 -3.00 11.14 -7.21
C CYS A 49 -3.90 12.20 -7.87
N ARG A 50 -5.05 11.79 -8.43
CA ARG A 50 -6.01 12.71 -9.08
C ARG A 50 -6.53 13.77 -8.14
N ARG A 51 -6.82 13.42 -6.88
CA ARG A 51 -7.37 14.34 -5.87
C ARG A 51 -6.31 15.19 -5.17
N ALA A 52 -5.06 14.72 -5.11
CA ALA A 52 -3.90 15.49 -4.68
C ALA A 52 -3.45 16.53 -5.74
N GLY A 53 -4.06 16.54 -6.93
CA GLY A 53 -3.72 17.47 -8.00
C GLY A 53 -2.41 17.14 -8.72
N ASP A 54 -1.95 15.88 -8.64
CA ASP A 54 -0.71 15.41 -9.26
C ASP A 54 -0.97 14.97 -10.72
N TRP A 55 -1.15 15.95 -11.61
CA TRP A 55 -1.46 15.73 -13.04
C TRP A 55 -0.23 15.79 -13.96
N GLY A 56 1.00 15.73 -13.42
CA GLY A 56 2.24 15.76 -14.22
C GLY A 56 2.54 17.09 -14.93
N LEU A 57 1.65 18.09 -14.86
CA LEU A 57 1.85 19.47 -15.31
C LEU A 57 0.99 20.39 -14.45
N HIS A 58 1.66 21.25 -13.67
CA HIS A 58 1.11 22.28 -12.78
C HIS A 58 0.24 21.78 -11.62
N SER A 59 0.72 21.99 -10.39
CA SER A 59 -0.16 22.10 -9.23
C SER A 59 -1.30 23.05 -9.58
N PRO A 60 -2.57 22.69 -9.37
CA PRO A 60 -3.64 23.65 -9.52
C PRO A 60 -3.33 24.82 -8.59
N SER A 61 -2.99 25.97 -9.17
CA SER A 61 -3.07 27.23 -8.44
C SER A 61 -4.56 27.43 -8.19
N MET A 62 -5.05 26.97 -7.04
CA MET A 62 -6.38 27.36 -6.60
C MET A 62 -6.32 28.86 -6.35
N ASP A 63 -6.70 29.63 -7.36
CA ASP A 63 -7.06 31.03 -7.17
C ASP A 63 -8.32 31.06 -6.30
N ILE A 64 -8.10 31.04 -4.99
CA ILE A 64 -9.13 31.16 -3.97
C ILE A 64 -9.62 32.61 -3.82
N THR A 65 -9.02 33.57 -4.55
CA THR A 65 -9.28 35.00 -4.39
C THR A 65 -10.34 35.56 -5.36
N GLY A 66 -10.83 34.74 -6.30
CA GLY A 66 -11.81 35.14 -7.32
C GLY A 66 -13.25 34.67 -7.09
N VAL A 67 -13.78 34.65 -5.86
CA VAL A 67 -15.19 34.30 -5.61
C VAL A 67 -16.05 35.58 -5.63
N PRO A 68 -16.95 35.78 -6.62
CA PRO A 68 -18.03 36.75 -6.48
C PRO A 68 -18.91 36.29 -5.32
N GLY A 69 -19.07 37.13 -4.31
CA GLY A 69 -19.86 36.84 -3.12
C GLY A 69 -21.26 36.31 -3.48
N GLY A 70 -21.47 35.03 -3.23
CA GLY A 70 -22.74 34.33 -3.36
C GLY A 70 -22.82 33.30 -2.24
N GLY A 71 -23.88 33.34 -1.44
CA GLY A 71 -23.99 32.69 -0.14
C GLY A 71 -23.67 31.19 -0.09
N ALA A 72 -23.31 30.75 1.13
CA ALA A 72 -22.89 29.40 1.56
C ALA A 72 -21.37 29.14 1.54
N GLY A 73 -20.66 29.73 2.50
CA GLY A 73 -19.24 29.51 2.79
C GLY A 73 -18.89 28.13 3.35
N ASN A 74 -19.27 27.04 2.66
CA ASN A 74 -19.01 25.67 3.11
C ASN A 74 -18.49 24.74 1.99
N SER A 75 -18.59 25.15 0.71
CA SER A 75 -18.20 24.31 -0.42
C SER A 75 -16.71 24.43 -0.77
N SER A 76 -16.15 25.65 -0.75
CA SER A 76 -14.74 25.90 -1.04
C SER A 76 -13.82 25.38 0.07
N GLU A 77 -14.18 25.58 1.33
CA GLU A 77 -13.46 25.05 2.49
C GLU A 77 -13.43 23.52 2.48
N ARG A 78 -14.58 22.88 2.23
CA ARG A 78 -14.66 21.41 2.14
C ARG A 78 -13.80 20.85 1.01
N LYS A 79 -13.76 21.52 -0.15
CA LYS A 79 -12.88 21.14 -1.26
C LYS A 79 -11.41 21.28 -0.89
N PHE A 80 -11.04 22.35 -0.19
CA PHE A 80 -9.68 22.56 0.29
C PHE A 80 -9.26 21.49 1.30
N LEU A 81 -10.10 21.20 2.30
CA LEU A 81 -9.84 20.14 3.28
C LEU A 81 -9.67 18.78 2.59
N THR A 82 -10.55 18.46 1.64
CA THR A 82 -10.45 17.23 0.85
C THR A 82 -9.11 17.18 0.10
N TYR A 83 -8.69 18.26 -0.55
CA TYR A 83 -7.40 18.34 -1.24
C TYR A 83 -6.23 18.11 -0.28
N VAL A 84 -6.24 18.73 0.91
CA VAL A 84 -5.19 18.57 1.92
C VAL A 84 -5.08 17.11 2.37
N ASP A 85 -6.21 16.43 2.62
CA ASP A 85 -6.23 15.02 3.02
C ASP A 85 -5.56 14.12 1.96
N TYR A 86 -5.92 14.29 0.68
CA TYR A 86 -5.34 13.48 -0.40
C TYR A 86 -3.87 13.85 -0.68
N ASN A 87 -3.49 15.12 -0.55
CA ASN A 87 -2.09 15.54 -0.69
C ASN A 87 -1.21 14.95 0.43
N ASN A 88 -1.71 14.92 1.66
CA ASN A 88 -1.02 14.27 2.78
C ASN A 88 -0.92 12.75 2.56
N ALA A 89 -1.97 12.10 2.08
CA ALA A 89 -1.93 10.69 1.71
C ALA A 89 -0.87 10.41 0.63
N LYS A 90 -0.80 11.25 -0.41
CA LYS A 90 0.23 11.11 -1.46
C LYS A 90 1.65 11.28 -0.89
N ARG A 91 1.86 12.26 -0.01
CA ARG A 91 3.14 12.47 0.68
C ARG A 91 3.52 11.27 1.55
N ALA A 92 2.56 10.63 2.21
CA ALA A 92 2.81 9.41 2.96
C ALA A 92 3.28 8.26 2.06
N VAL A 93 2.65 8.06 0.90
CA VAL A 93 3.10 7.07 -0.09
C VAL A 93 4.51 7.40 -0.59
N ASP A 94 4.79 8.64 -0.96
CA ASP A 94 6.11 9.05 -1.45
C ASP A 94 7.20 8.93 -0.38
N PHE A 95 6.85 9.17 0.88
CA PHE A 95 7.73 8.96 2.02
C PHE A 95 8.02 7.47 2.22
N ALA A 96 7.00 6.62 2.19
CA ALA A 96 7.13 5.17 2.35
C ALA A 96 8.04 4.57 1.28
N VAL A 97 7.79 4.89 0.01
CA VAL A 97 8.61 4.43 -1.13
C VAL A 97 10.08 4.84 -0.98
N LYS A 98 10.34 6.05 -0.47
CA LYS A 98 11.72 6.52 -0.18
C LYS A 98 12.36 5.82 1.01
N GLY A 99 11.56 5.35 1.96
CA GLY A 99 12.01 4.61 3.13
C GLY A 99 12.40 3.15 2.84
N CYS A 100 11.89 2.58 1.76
CA CYS A 100 12.24 1.21 1.34
C CYS A 100 13.70 1.09 0.88
N SER A 101 14.19 -0.15 0.86
CA SER A 101 15.49 -0.54 0.29
C SER A 101 15.61 -0.12 -1.17
N HIS A 102 16.86 -0.04 -1.69
CA HIS A 102 17.11 0.46 -3.04
C HIS A 102 16.33 -0.32 -4.12
N ASP A 103 16.38 -1.65 -4.09
CA ASP A 103 15.71 -2.51 -5.06
C ASP A 103 14.19 -2.40 -4.93
N SER A 104 13.67 -2.44 -3.70
CA SER A 104 12.25 -2.27 -3.40
C SER A 104 11.71 -0.93 -3.89
N ARG A 105 12.46 0.16 -3.64
CA ARG A 105 12.13 1.49 -4.15
C ARG A 105 12.10 1.55 -5.67
N LEU A 106 13.09 0.97 -6.35
CA LEU A 106 13.09 0.91 -7.81
C LEU A 106 11.87 0.15 -8.34
N ILE A 107 11.49 -0.97 -7.72
CA ILE A 107 10.28 -1.72 -8.10
C ILE A 107 9.02 -0.90 -7.86
N LEU A 108 8.87 -0.29 -6.68
CA LEU A 108 7.72 0.56 -6.34
C LEU A 108 7.57 1.72 -7.32
N GLU A 109 8.63 2.50 -7.53
CA GLU A 109 8.65 3.63 -8.45
C GLU A 109 8.30 3.19 -9.89
N HIS A 110 9.04 2.21 -10.44
CA HIS A 110 8.87 1.84 -11.84
C HIS A 110 7.59 1.06 -12.13
N ARG A 111 7.17 0.15 -11.25
CA ARG A 111 6.02 -0.72 -11.53
C ARG A 111 4.71 -0.13 -11.04
N TYR A 112 4.67 0.31 -9.79
CA TYR A 112 3.44 0.67 -9.10
C TYR A 112 3.14 2.16 -9.28
N ILE A 113 4.10 3.05 -9.02
CA ILE A 113 3.89 4.50 -9.11
C ILE A 113 3.68 4.97 -10.55
N THR A 114 4.48 4.48 -11.51
CA THR A 114 4.27 4.82 -12.93
C THR A 114 3.21 3.96 -13.64
N GLY A 115 2.70 2.92 -12.98
CA GLY A 115 1.70 2.00 -13.55
C GLY A 115 2.21 1.08 -14.68
N LYS A 116 3.53 1.02 -14.92
CA LYS A 116 4.12 0.16 -15.96
C LYS A 116 4.18 -1.30 -15.52
N ARG A 117 3.10 -2.03 -15.80
CA ARG A 117 2.89 -3.42 -15.36
C ARG A 117 3.05 -4.45 -16.47
N ASP A 118 3.25 -4.00 -17.70
CA ASP A 118 3.34 -4.89 -18.84
C ASP A 118 4.61 -5.76 -18.80
N ARG A 119 4.63 -6.77 -19.67
CA ARG A 119 5.74 -7.72 -19.75
C ARG A 119 7.07 -7.03 -20.09
N LEU A 120 7.05 -5.94 -20.86
CA LEU A 120 8.26 -5.21 -21.25
C LEU A 120 8.85 -4.47 -20.04
N ALA A 121 8.01 -3.86 -19.21
CA ALA A 121 8.42 -3.22 -17.97
C ALA A 121 9.07 -4.21 -17.00
N VAL A 122 8.49 -5.41 -16.87
CA VAL A 122 9.11 -6.49 -16.07
C VAL A 122 10.49 -6.86 -16.61
N TYR A 123 10.65 -7.02 -17.94
CA TYR A 123 11.96 -7.29 -18.53
C TYR A 123 12.99 -6.18 -18.28
N GLN A 124 12.57 -4.92 -18.37
CA GLN A 124 13.44 -3.77 -18.06
C GLN A 124 13.91 -3.80 -16.60
N MET A 125 13.00 -4.11 -15.66
CA MET A 125 13.34 -4.22 -14.24
C MET A 125 14.29 -5.37 -13.94
N VAL A 126 14.07 -6.53 -14.56
CA VAL A 126 14.97 -7.69 -14.45
C VAL A 126 16.40 -7.31 -14.89
N GLY A 127 16.53 -6.55 -15.98
CA GLY A 127 17.81 -6.02 -16.44
C GLY A 127 18.41 -4.97 -15.50
N LEU A 128 17.59 -4.02 -15.03
CA LEU A 128 18.01 -2.95 -14.13
C LEU A 128 18.53 -3.48 -12.79
N LEU A 129 17.84 -4.48 -12.22
CA LEU A 129 18.20 -5.13 -10.96
C LEU A 129 19.24 -6.23 -11.14
N ASN A 130 19.67 -6.49 -12.38
CA ASN A 130 20.62 -7.55 -12.74
C ASN A 130 20.28 -8.90 -12.08
N CYS A 131 19.01 -9.32 -12.18
CA CYS A 131 18.52 -10.53 -11.53
C CYS A 131 17.80 -11.46 -12.53
N GLY A 132 17.48 -12.69 -12.09
CA GLY A 132 16.62 -13.59 -12.84
C GLY A 132 15.14 -13.24 -12.65
N ARG A 133 14.28 -13.70 -13.56
CA ARG A 133 12.83 -13.42 -13.50
C ARG A 133 12.16 -13.92 -12.21
N ASP A 134 12.52 -15.11 -11.73
CA ASP A 134 11.94 -15.66 -10.50
C ASP A 134 12.36 -14.84 -9.28
N LYS A 135 13.64 -14.44 -9.25
CA LYS A 135 14.16 -13.56 -8.19
C LYS A 135 13.49 -12.19 -8.22
N TYR A 136 13.17 -11.65 -9.39
CA TYR A 136 12.42 -10.40 -9.52
C TYR A 136 11.05 -10.47 -8.83
N TYR A 137 10.30 -11.57 -8.98
CA TYR A 137 9.00 -11.69 -8.29
C TYR A 137 9.15 -11.81 -6.77
N SER A 138 10.21 -12.45 -6.27
CA SER A 138 10.51 -12.41 -4.84
C SER A 138 10.89 -11.00 -4.35
N LEU A 139 11.65 -10.24 -5.14
CA LEU A 139 11.95 -8.84 -4.83
C LEU A 139 10.70 -7.95 -4.88
N ASP A 140 9.75 -8.26 -5.78
CA ASP A 140 8.45 -7.57 -5.84
C ASP A 140 7.58 -7.88 -4.61
N ASP A 141 7.58 -9.13 -4.13
CA ASP A 141 6.96 -9.51 -2.85
C ASP A 141 7.60 -8.75 -1.68
N ASP A 142 8.93 -8.69 -1.63
CA ASP A 142 9.66 -7.97 -0.57
C ASP A 142 9.40 -6.45 -0.65
N ALA A 143 9.29 -5.88 -1.85
CA ALA A 143 8.96 -4.46 -2.04
C ALA A 143 7.57 -4.10 -1.52
N CYS A 144 6.57 -4.96 -1.77
CA CYS A 144 5.22 -4.77 -1.24
C CYS A 144 5.19 -4.90 0.29
N TRP A 145 5.94 -5.86 0.83
CA TRP A 145 6.06 -6.05 2.27
C TRP A 145 6.73 -4.84 2.96
N GLU A 146 7.89 -4.39 2.46
CA GLU A 146 8.57 -3.20 2.99
C GLU A 146 7.70 -1.94 2.87
N PHE A 147 6.90 -1.83 1.81
CA PHE A 147 5.96 -0.72 1.68
C PHE A 147 4.90 -0.74 2.79
N ALA A 148 4.34 -1.90 3.12
CA ALA A 148 3.36 -2.02 4.21
C ALA A 148 3.96 -1.56 5.55
N ASP A 149 5.20 -1.96 5.85
CA ASP A 149 5.90 -1.54 7.07
C ASP A 149 6.15 -0.02 7.09
N THR A 150 6.57 0.56 5.96
CA THR A 150 7.01 1.97 5.90
C THR A 150 5.85 2.97 5.77
N VAL A 151 4.73 2.58 5.15
CA VAL A 151 3.60 3.49 4.91
C VAL A 151 2.83 3.83 6.17
N GLU A 152 2.83 2.97 7.19
CA GLU A 152 2.27 3.29 8.51
C GLU A 152 2.93 4.53 9.12
N THR A 153 4.26 4.55 9.14
CA THR A 153 5.04 5.71 9.64
C THR A 153 4.75 6.97 8.83
N GLY A 154 4.63 6.85 7.50
CA GLY A 154 4.23 7.97 6.65
C GLY A 154 2.83 8.49 7.00
N CYS A 155 1.86 7.59 7.21
CA CYS A 155 0.50 7.95 7.57
C CYS A 155 0.42 8.68 8.91
N GLU A 156 1.22 8.27 9.90
CA GLU A 156 1.32 8.94 11.19
C GLU A 156 1.89 10.37 11.06
N ILE A 157 3.01 10.52 10.34
CA ILE A 157 3.70 11.81 10.15
C ILE A 157 2.81 12.82 9.42
N TYR A 158 2.07 12.38 8.41
CA TYR A 158 1.22 13.25 7.59
C TYR A 158 -0.26 13.27 8.06
N HIS A 159 -0.58 12.62 9.18
CA HIS A 159 -1.93 12.53 9.75
C HIS A 159 -2.98 12.07 8.74
N VAL A 160 -2.67 10.99 8.01
CA VAL A 160 -3.53 10.46 6.95
C VAL A 160 -4.73 9.73 7.56
N ASN A 161 -5.92 10.01 7.01
CA ASN A 161 -7.14 9.30 7.40
C ASN A 161 -7.05 7.82 6.97
N PRO A 162 -7.25 6.84 7.88
CA PRO A 162 -7.22 5.41 7.56
C PRO A 162 -8.24 4.97 6.49
N ALA A 163 -9.28 5.77 6.24
CA ALA A 163 -10.23 5.53 5.15
C ALA A 163 -9.64 5.82 3.76
N ILE A 164 -8.52 6.55 3.67
CA ILE A 164 -7.81 6.86 2.41
C ILE A 164 -6.68 5.86 2.18
N ILE A 165 -5.86 5.61 3.19
CA ILE A 165 -4.82 4.57 3.19
C ILE A 165 -5.06 3.69 4.42
N PRO A 166 -5.52 2.44 4.24
CA PRO A 166 -5.74 1.53 5.36
C PRO A 166 -4.41 0.96 5.89
N ASP A 167 -4.44 0.40 7.10
CA ASP A 167 -3.41 -0.54 7.56
C ASP A 167 -3.46 -1.79 6.65
N PHE A 168 -2.34 -2.08 5.99
CA PHE A 168 -2.23 -3.20 5.05
C PHE A 168 -1.97 -4.54 5.73
N HIS A 169 -1.54 -4.55 7.01
CA HIS A 169 -1.15 -5.76 7.71
C HIS A 169 -2.35 -6.64 8.04
N VAL A 170 -2.38 -7.83 7.43
CA VAL A 170 -3.39 -8.84 7.75
C VAL A 170 -2.93 -9.66 8.95
N ARG A 171 -3.65 -9.53 10.08
CA ARG A 171 -3.33 -10.28 11.31
C ARG A 171 -3.99 -11.65 11.29
N ILE A 172 -3.22 -12.68 11.67
CA ILE A 172 -3.73 -14.03 11.86
C ILE A 172 -4.37 -14.09 13.25
N GLU A 173 -5.70 -14.16 13.29
CA GLU A 173 -6.43 -14.35 14.55
C GLU A 173 -6.08 -15.73 15.12
N LYS A 174 -5.61 -15.77 16.37
CA LYS A 174 -5.42 -17.03 17.08
C LYS A 174 -6.78 -17.51 17.59
N PRO A 175 -7.08 -18.82 17.50
CA PRO A 175 -8.38 -19.37 17.90
C PRO A 175 -8.75 -19.13 19.37
N ASP A 176 -7.82 -18.71 20.22
CA ASP A 176 -8.04 -18.41 21.64
C ASP A 176 -8.66 -17.01 21.88
N ASP A 177 -8.76 -16.15 20.85
CA ASP A 177 -9.33 -14.79 20.96
C ASP A 177 -10.85 -14.74 20.68
N LEU A 178 -11.50 -15.89 20.45
CA LEU A 178 -12.95 -15.96 20.31
C LEU A 178 -13.62 -15.78 21.67
N PRO A 179 -14.56 -14.83 21.84
CA PRO A 179 -15.31 -14.71 23.07
C PRO A 179 -16.09 -16.01 23.29
N THR A 180 -15.79 -16.67 24.41
CA THR A 180 -16.58 -17.79 24.90
C THR A 180 -17.99 -17.26 25.16
N LYS A 181 -18.96 -17.77 24.39
CA LYS A 181 -20.38 -17.48 24.56
C LYS A 181 -20.90 -17.89 25.93
#